data_AF-A0A0F7RZM9-F1
#
_entry.id   AF-A0A0F7RZM9-F1
#
_cell.length_a   1.000
_cell.length_b   1.000
_cell.length_c   1.000
_cell.angle_alpha   90.00
_cell.angle_beta   90.00
_cell.angle_gamma   90.00
#
_symmetry.space_group_name_H-M   'P 1'
#
loop_
_entity.id
_entity.type
_entity.pdbx_description
1 polymer ?
#
loop_
_entity_poly.entity_id
_entity_poly.type
_entity_poly.pdbx_seq_one_letter_code
_entity_poly.pdbx_strand_id
1 'polypeptide(L)'
;MSPSKIPRGESCSPCPDLTNASAKTAVDTLLSTVTIAHKRFGDPQPFDYEIASYPLWLIQQKLVFEKTLTVKQVVEARIRLTIKASLETHCLTAFTITEEDYVDVYEGDPEPQPEDLGNHPRIVYTTQQSSPEVQALVHWLVEKLSSGDDELIRPTRSNELGDIDTKAWSDAWMQHATQHGFDDARAMLADDPLITRTMFDESRLSASASDKATWAPNPTQLAEFKQTFLRQASIPPAKDDYENVIFITPTCITGGPVTISTLIELDDAGNNETWCHVFNLLDWPSVTVPIELPDQARRDFRRIALESAEGWSHKLPPGLIKADAVEGDGGEDRLPRLSLQMATMPGNEMALLDYVARIRE
;
A
#
# COMPACT_ATOMS: atom_id res chain seq x y z
N MET A 1 -32.25 -36.61 13.31
CA MET A 1 -30.88 -36.55 12.78
C MET A 1 -30.09 -35.61 13.67
N SER A 2 -29.22 -36.16 14.52
CA SER A 2 -28.37 -35.36 15.41
C SER A 2 -27.16 -34.85 14.61
N PRO A 3 -26.77 -33.57 14.75
CA PRO A 3 -25.55 -33.09 14.12
C PRO A 3 -24.36 -33.75 14.84
N SER A 4 -23.49 -34.41 14.08
CA SER A 4 -22.27 -35.01 14.61
C SER A 4 -21.37 -33.89 15.12
N LYS A 5 -21.36 -33.69 16.44
CA LYS A 5 -20.30 -32.91 17.10
C LYS A 5 -19.02 -33.72 16.96
N ILE A 6 -18.08 -33.24 16.15
CA ILE A 6 -16.70 -33.72 16.18
C ILE A 6 -16.23 -33.57 17.63
N PRO A 7 -15.73 -34.64 18.28
CA PRO A 7 -15.25 -34.55 19.65
C PRO A 7 -14.09 -33.54 19.68
N ARG A 8 -14.22 -32.48 20.49
CA ARG A 8 -13.10 -31.57 20.79
C ARG A 8 -12.10 -32.37 21.63
N GLY A 9 -11.08 -32.90 20.98
CA GLY A 9 -9.98 -33.63 21.63
C GLY A 9 -9.12 -32.68 22.47
N GLU A 10 -8.49 -33.25 23.49
CA GLU A 10 -7.44 -32.59 24.29
C GLU A 10 -6.33 -32.05 23.37
N SER A 11 -5.66 -30.97 23.81
CA SER A 11 -4.63 -30.21 23.08
C SER A 11 -3.47 -31.08 22.57
N CYS A 12 -3.67 -31.73 21.43
CA CYS A 12 -2.65 -32.50 20.72
C CYS A 12 -2.08 -31.68 19.55
N SER A 13 -0.86 -32.03 19.13
CA SER A 13 -0.23 -31.50 17.92
C SER A 13 -1.18 -31.63 16.72
N PRO A 14 -1.35 -30.57 15.90
CA PRO A 14 -2.27 -30.60 14.76
C PRO A 14 -1.88 -31.58 13.66
N CYS A 15 -0.64 -32.07 13.66
CA CYS A 15 -0.16 -33.06 12.72
C CYS A 15 0.83 -34.00 13.42
N PRO A 16 0.35 -34.99 14.20
CA PRO A 16 1.21 -35.85 15.02
C PRO A 16 2.16 -36.73 14.18
N ASP A 17 1.84 -36.91 12.90
CA ASP A 17 2.50 -37.85 11.98
C ASP A 17 3.34 -37.15 10.88
N LEU A 18 3.89 -35.97 11.16
CA LEU A 18 4.82 -35.33 10.22
C LEU A 18 6.09 -36.18 10.05
N THR A 19 6.25 -36.75 8.86
CA THR A 19 7.40 -37.58 8.47
C THR A 19 8.70 -36.76 8.32
N ASN A 20 8.59 -35.44 8.14
CA ASN A 20 9.71 -34.52 8.07
C ASN A 20 10.02 -33.93 9.46
N ALA A 21 11.20 -34.24 9.99
CA ALA A 21 11.67 -33.77 11.29
C ALA A 21 11.72 -32.24 11.38
N SER A 22 12.09 -31.53 10.31
CA SER A 22 12.18 -30.06 10.34
C SER A 22 10.80 -29.40 10.39
N ALA A 23 9.81 -29.96 9.68
CA ALA A 23 8.43 -29.49 9.72
C ALA A 23 7.80 -29.70 11.10
N LYS A 24 8.09 -30.85 11.74
CA LYS A 24 7.65 -31.12 13.11
C LYS A 24 8.23 -30.10 14.10
N THR A 25 9.54 -29.82 14.00
CA THR A 25 10.18 -28.78 14.82
C THR A 25 9.54 -27.40 14.61
N ALA A 26 9.25 -27.01 13.36
CA ALA A 26 8.61 -25.72 13.08
C ALA A 26 7.21 -25.61 13.69
N VAL A 27 6.38 -26.66 13.57
CA VAL A 27 5.04 -26.72 14.18
C VAL A 27 5.11 -26.68 15.70
N ASP A 28 6.04 -27.44 16.30
CA ASP A 28 6.25 -27.46 17.75
C ASP A 28 6.73 -26.09 18.26
N THR A 29 7.59 -25.39 17.51
CA THR A 29 8.02 -24.02 17.80
C THR A 29 6.84 -23.04 17.75
N LEU A 30 6.03 -23.08 16.69
CA LEU A 30 4.85 -22.21 16.56
C LEU A 30 3.83 -22.47 17.69
N LEU A 31 3.56 -23.73 18.00
CA LEU A 31 2.66 -24.10 19.10
C LEU A 31 3.21 -23.64 20.45
N SER A 32 4.52 -23.74 20.66
CA SER A 32 5.19 -23.21 21.86
C SER A 32 4.99 -21.71 21.98
N THR A 33 5.21 -20.97 20.89
CA THR A 33 5.02 -19.52 20.82
C THR A 33 3.56 -19.11 21.12
N VAL A 34 2.57 -19.78 20.52
CA VAL A 34 1.14 -19.53 20.81
C VAL A 34 0.82 -19.85 22.28
N THR A 35 1.38 -20.92 22.82
CA THR A 35 1.17 -21.32 24.23
C THR A 35 1.78 -20.32 25.20
N ILE A 36 2.98 -19.79 24.91
CA ILE A 36 3.62 -18.73 25.70
C ILE A 36 2.77 -17.46 25.66
N ALA A 37 2.31 -17.07 24.47
CA ALA A 37 1.42 -15.93 24.29
C ALA A 37 0.10 -16.11 25.07
N HIS A 38 -0.51 -17.30 25.03
CA HIS A 38 -1.72 -17.61 25.80
C HIS A 38 -1.53 -17.47 27.30
N LYS A 39 -0.40 -17.96 27.84
CA LYS A 39 -0.06 -17.78 29.26
C LYS A 39 0.11 -16.32 29.65
N ARG A 40 0.60 -15.48 28.72
CA ARG A 40 0.84 -14.05 28.95
C ARG A 40 -0.44 -13.23 28.86
N PHE A 41 -1.24 -13.42 27.82
CA PHE A 41 -2.38 -12.55 27.51
C PHE A 41 -3.72 -13.12 27.98
N GLY A 42 -3.83 -14.42 28.23
CA GLY A 42 -5.06 -15.08 28.66
C GLY A 42 -6.11 -15.22 27.56
N ASP A 43 -7.33 -15.57 27.98
CA ASP A 43 -8.47 -15.75 27.07
C ASP A 43 -9.13 -14.42 26.69
N PRO A 44 -9.71 -14.33 25.47
CA PRO A 44 -10.49 -13.18 25.06
C PRO A 44 -11.64 -12.85 26.01
N GLN A 45 -11.77 -11.58 26.35
CA GLN A 45 -12.85 -11.00 27.12
C GLN A 45 -13.95 -10.45 26.18
N PRO A 46 -15.19 -10.24 26.67
CA PRO A 46 -16.28 -9.69 25.85
C PRO A 46 -15.92 -8.39 25.13
N PHE A 47 -15.17 -7.51 25.80
CA PHE A 47 -14.69 -6.25 25.23
C PHE A 47 -13.72 -6.43 24.06
N ASP A 48 -12.96 -7.54 24.01
CA ASP A 48 -12.06 -7.81 22.89
C ASP A 48 -12.84 -8.07 21.59
N TYR A 49 -13.98 -8.77 21.68
CA TYR A 49 -14.87 -9.00 20.55
C TYR A 49 -15.57 -7.72 20.09
N GLU A 50 -15.87 -6.83 21.03
CA GLU A 50 -16.41 -5.51 20.73
C GLU A 50 -15.40 -4.69 19.90
N ILE A 51 -14.15 -4.56 20.39
CA ILE A 51 -13.07 -3.89 19.65
C ILE A 51 -12.86 -4.53 18.27
N ALA A 52 -12.89 -5.86 18.20
CA ALA A 52 -12.70 -6.58 16.95
C ALA A 52 -13.82 -6.34 15.92
N SER A 53 -15.02 -6.01 16.39
CA SER A 53 -16.18 -5.69 15.55
C SER A 53 -16.15 -4.27 14.96
N TYR A 54 -15.33 -3.37 15.53
CA TYR A 54 -15.24 -2.01 15.02
C TYR A 54 -14.56 -1.96 13.65
N PRO A 55 -15.13 -1.22 12.68
CA PRO A 55 -14.43 -0.91 11.43
C PRO A 55 -13.21 -0.02 11.73
N LEU A 56 -12.20 -0.06 10.85
CA LEU A 56 -10.93 0.64 11.07
C LEU A 56 -11.09 2.13 11.37
N TRP A 57 -12.01 2.82 10.68
CA TRP A 57 -12.27 4.24 10.91
C TRP A 57 -12.81 4.52 12.32
N LEU A 58 -13.60 3.61 12.88
CA LEU A 58 -14.13 3.77 14.24
C LEU A 58 -13.05 3.51 15.29
N ILE A 59 -12.14 2.57 15.02
CA ILE A 59 -10.95 2.36 15.85
C ILE A 59 -10.09 3.63 15.83
N GLN A 60 -9.82 4.20 14.65
CA GLN A 60 -9.09 5.47 14.51
C GLN A 60 -9.79 6.61 15.24
N GLN A 61 -11.12 6.71 15.10
CA GLN A 61 -11.91 7.72 15.82
C GLN A 61 -11.75 7.61 17.33
N LYS A 62 -11.82 6.38 17.86
CA LYS A 62 -11.73 6.08 19.29
C LYS A 62 -10.33 6.24 19.87
N LEU A 63 -9.29 5.98 19.07
CA LEU A 63 -7.90 6.18 19.45
C LEU A 63 -7.50 7.66 19.43
N VAL A 64 -7.80 8.35 18.34
CA VAL A 64 -7.26 9.70 18.06
C VAL A 64 -8.14 10.79 18.66
N PHE A 65 -9.46 10.71 18.46
CA PHE A 65 -10.37 11.82 18.76
C PHE A 65 -11.12 11.63 20.08
N GLU A 66 -11.69 10.44 20.32
CA GLU A 66 -12.47 10.20 21.55
C GLU A 66 -11.58 9.82 22.74
N LYS A 67 -10.37 9.28 22.47
CA LYS A 67 -9.44 8.74 23.47
C LYS A 67 -10.09 7.73 24.43
N THR A 68 -11.11 7.02 23.94
CA THR A 68 -11.84 5.98 24.69
C THR A 68 -11.21 4.60 24.52
N LEU A 69 -10.27 4.46 23.57
CA LEU A 69 -9.43 3.29 23.38
C LEU A 69 -7.96 3.68 23.39
N THR A 70 -7.09 2.75 23.79
CA THR A 70 -5.64 2.85 23.61
C THR A 70 -5.13 1.84 22.59
N VAL A 71 -3.99 2.14 21.95
CA VAL A 71 -3.33 1.22 21.00
C VAL A 71 -3.07 -0.12 21.67
N LYS A 72 -2.60 -0.10 22.93
CA LYS A 72 -2.38 -1.30 23.74
C LYS A 72 -3.64 -2.16 23.87
N GLN A 73 -4.79 -1.56 24.17
CA GLN A 73 -6.06 -2.29 24.27
C GLN A 73 -6.47 -2.95 22.95
N VAL A 74 -6.30 -2.25 21.83
CA VAL A 74 -6.61 -2.78 20.50
C VAL A 74 -5.70 -3.94 20.13
N VAL A 75 -4.39 -3.77 20.36
CA VAL A 75 -3.38 -4.79 20.06
C VAL A 75 -3.58 -6.03 20.94
N GLU A 76 -3.74 -5.87 22.24
CA GLU A 76 -3.98 -7.00 23.15
C GLU A 76 -5.28 -7.74 22.84
N ALA A 77 -6.36 -7.03 22.50
CA ALA A 77 -7.63 -7.65 22.10
C ALA A 77 -7.45 -8.53 20.85
N ARG A 78 -6.74 -8.02 19.83
CA ARG A 78 -6.42 -8.79 18.61
C ARG A 78 -5.53 -9.99 18.92
N ILE A 79 -4.52 -9.83 19.78
CA ILE A 79 -3.63 -10.93 20.19
C ILE A 79 -4.43 -12.04 20.89
N ARG A 80 -5.24 -11.71 21.91
CA ARG A 80 -6.07 -12.71 22.62
C ARG A 80 -6.97 -13.46 21.65
N LEU A 81 -7.64 -12.76 20.73
CA LEU A 81 -8.52 -13.37 19.73
C LEU A 81 -7.77 -14.28 18.76
N THR A 82 -6.60 -13.85 18.29
CA THR A 82 -5.74 -14.64 17.39
C THR A 82 -5.18 -15.87 18.11
N ILE A 83 -4.81 -15.77 19.38
CA ILE A 83 -4.39 -16.93 20.20
C ILE A 83 -5.54 -17.94 20.28
N LYS A 84 -6.75 -17.48 20.64
CA LYS A 84 -7.92 -18.35 20.75
C LYS A 84 -8.23 -19.03 19.41
N ALA A 85 -8.22 -18.29 18.30
CA ALA A 85 -8.40 -18.85 16.98
C ALA A 85 -7.30 -19.88 16.65
N SER A 86 -6.04 -19.54 16.89
CA SER A 86 -4.89 -20.44 16.64
C SER A 86 -5.01 -21.77 17.40
N LEU A 87 -5.45 -21.72 18.66
CA LEU A 87 -5.65 -22.91 19.50
C LEU A 87 -6.91 -23.71 19.12
N GLU A 88 -8.00 -23.05 18.73
CA GLU A 88 -9.26 -23.72 18.38
C GLU A 88 -9.28 -24.27 16.95
N THR A 89 -8.56 -23.65 16.02
CA THR A 89 -8.58 -24.00 14.59
C THR A 89 -7.28 -24.60 14.08
N HIS A 90 -6.24 -24.65 14.92
CA HIS A 90 -4.90 -25.10 14.55
C HIS A 90 -4.24 -24.26 13.43
N CYS A 91 -4.71 -23.03 13.20
CA CYS A 91 -4.07 -22.05 12.34
C CYS A 91 -2.95 -21.33 13.13
N LEU A 92 -1.84 -22.04 13.36
CA LEU A 92 -0.75 -21.54 14.21
C LEU A 92 -0.05 -20.34 13.57
N THR A 93 -0.12 -19.19 14.22
CA THR A 93 0.55 -17.95 13.79
C THR A 93 1.82 -17.75 14.61
N ALA A 94 2.92 -17.31 13.98
CA ALA A 94 4.13 -16.93 14.70
C ALA A 94 3.87 -15.63 15.48
N PHE A 95 3.99 -15.66 16.81
CA PHE A 95 4.05 -14.45 17.63
C PHE A 95 5.52 -14.11 17.90
N THR A 96 6.08 -13.17 17.15
CA THR A 96 7.47 -12.71 17.34
C THR A 96 7.61 -11.58 18.35
N ILE A 97 6.57 -11.32 19.15
CA ILE A 97 6.52 -10.15 20.05
C ILE A 97 7.26 -10.46 21.35
N THR A 98 8.37 -9.76 21.56
CA THR A 98 9.25 -9.79 22.73
C THR A 98 8.79 -8.80 23.81
N GLU A 99 9.43 -8.77 24.99
CA GLU A 99 9.16 -7.70 25.98
C GLU A 99 9.66 -6.32 25.53
N GLU A 100 10.68 -6.28 24.66
CA GLU A 100 11.23 -5.02 24.12
C GLU A 100 10.25 -4.32 23.17
N ASP A 101 9.41 -5.09 22.46
CA ASP A 101 8.33 -4.57 21.60
C ASP A 101 7.18 -3.92 22.40
N TYR A 102 7.18 -4.06 23.74
CA TYR A 102 6.22 -3.48 24.67
C TYR A 102 6.79 -2.42 25.58
N VAL A 103 8.04 -2.00 25.38
CA VAL A 103 8.51 -0.76 26.00
C VAL A 103 7.53 0.31 25.54
N ASP A 104 6.85 0.94 26.49
CA ASP A 104 6.07 2.15 26.22
C ASP A 104 7.07 3.18 25.68
N VAL A 105 7.26 3.19 24.36
CA VAL A 105 8.11 4.19 23.68
C VAL A 105 7.51 5.59 23.85
N TYR A 106 6.30 5.66 24.42
CA TYR A 106 5.41 6.80 24.50
C TYR A 106 4.91 7.05 25.92
N GLU A 107 5.72 6.75 26.95
CA GLU A 107 5.46 7.26 28.30
C GLU A 107 5.69 8.78 28.29
N GLY A 108 4.63 9.54 28.03
CA GLY A 108 4.67 11.00 27.93
C GLY A 108 4.86 11.53 26.51
N ASP A 109 4.47 10.77 25.48
CA ASP A 109 4.42 11.34 24.13
C ASP A 109 3.46 12.54 24.15
N PRO A 110 3.94 13.76 23.87
CA PRO A 110 3.03 14.87 23.68
C PRO A 110 2.01 14.44 22.63
N GLU A 111 0.76 14.90 22.75
CA GLU A 111 -0.12 14.91 21.57
C GLU A 111 0.74 15.35 20.38
N PRO A 112 0.75 14.65 19.22
CA PRO A 112 1.12 15.33 18.01
C PRO A 112 0.07 16.43 17.92
N GLN A 113 0.41 17.58 18.48
CA GLN A 113 -0.22 18.80 18.09
C GLN A 113 -0.08 18.78 16.58
N PRO A 114 -1.07 19.25 15.82
CA PRO A 114 -0.76 19.86 14.55
C PRO A 114 0.13 21.08 14.84
N GLU A 115 1.32 20.85 15.41
CA GLU A 115 2.46 21.67 15.14
C GLU A 115 2.59 21.52 13.64
N ASP A 116 2.21 22.58 12.95
CA ASP A 116 2.71 22.80 11.62
C ASP A 116 4.21 22.50 11.67
N LEU A 117 4.61 21.34 11.13
CA LEU A 117 6.02 20.94 11.04
C LEU A 117 6.82 21.93 10.16
N GLY A 118 6.22 23.05 9.74
CA GLY A 118 6.74 24.02 8.78
C GLY A 118 6.99 23.35 7.43
N ASN A 119 6.22 22.30 7.14
CA ASN A 119 6.58 21.32 6.14
C ASN A 119 6.16 21.78 4.75
N HIS A 120 6.96 22.67 4.17
CA HIS A 120 6.79 23.16 2.80
C HIS A 120 7.73 22.37 1.88
N PRO A 121 7.30 21.19 1.38
CA PRO A 121 8.14 20.37 0.53
C PRO A 121 8.49 21.13 -0.75
N ARG A 122 9.62 20.75 -1.34
CA ARG A 122 9.75 20.88 -2.79
C ARG A 122 8.91 19.80 -3.45
N ILE A 123 8.07 20.19 -4.40
CA ILE A 123 7.34 19.23 -5.23
C ILE A 123 8.18 18.88 -6.46
N VAL A 124 8.33 17.59 -6.70
CA VAL A 124 8.81 17.05 -7.97
C VAL A 124 7.67 16.24 -8.59
N TYR A 125 7.22 16.58 -9.78
CA TYR A 125 6.03 15.93 -10.36
C TYR A 125 6.29 15.39 -11.76
N THR A 126 5.48 14.43 -12.21
CA THR A 126 5.55 13.91 -13.58
C THR A 126 4.17 13.52 -14.08
N THR A 127 4.02 13.57 -15.39
CA THR A 127 2.83 13.10 -16.11
C THR A 127 3.14 11.89 -17.00
N GLN A 128 4.39 11.41 -17.00
CA GLN A 128 4.82 10.27 -17.80
C GLN A 128 4.05 9.00 -17.39
N GLN A 129 3.67 8.17 -18.37
CA GLN A 129 2.85 6.97 -18.18
C GLN A 129 1.51 7.28 -17.49
N SER A 130 0.81 8.30 -17.99
CA SER A 130 -0.53 8.66 -17.52
C SER A 130 -1.46 9.05 -18.65
N SER A 131 -2.74 8.76 -18.46
CA SER A 131 -3.82 9.19 -19.36
C SER A 131 -4.01 10.70 -19.31
N PRO A 132 -4.57 11.34 -20.36
CA PRO A 132 -4.80 12.78 -20.37
C PRO A 132 -5.62 13.31 -19.18
N GLU A 133 -6.51 12.47 -18.62
CA GLU A 133 -7.29 12.78 -17.41
C GLU A 133 -6.38 12.94 -16.17
N VAL A 134 -5.37 12.08 -16.05
CA VAL A 134 -4.39 12.13 -14.96
C VAL A 134 -3.35 13.22 -15.19
N GLN A 135 -2.91 13.44 -16.43
CA GLN A 135 -2.02 14.57 -16.77
C GLN A 135 -2.65 15.90 -16.33
N ALA A 136 -3.92 16.11 -16.68
CA ALA A 136 -4.68 17.29 -16.29
C ALA A 136 -4.82 17.41 -14.76
N LEU A 137 -5.04 16.29 -14.07
CA LEU A 137 -5.09 16.26 -12.60
C LEU A 137 -3.76 16.67 -11.95
N VAL A 138 -2.64 16.11 -12.40
CA VAL A 138 -1.31 16.44 -11.85
C VAL A 138 -1.03 17.93 -12.04
N HIS A 139 -1.24 18.46 -13.25
CA HIS A 139 -1.03 19.88 -13.51
C HIS A 139 -1.95 20.77 -12.68
N TRP A 140 -3.24 20.43 -12.58
CA TRP A 140 -4.19 21.17 -11.75
C TRP A 140 -3.77 21.18 -10.28
N LEU A 141 -3.37 20.03 -9.72
CA LEU A 141 -2.97 19.94 -8.32
C LEU A 141 -1.72 20.78 -8.07
N VAL A 142 -0.68 20.63 -8.89
CA VAL A 142 0.56 21.40 -8.75
C VAL A 142 0.31 22.90 -8.89
N GLU A 143 -0.52 23.31 -9.85
CA GLU A 143 -0.92 24.72 -10.01
C GLU A 143 -1.65 25.22 -8.77
N LYS A 144 -2.65 24.47 -8.28
CA LYS A 144 -3.42 24.83 -7.07
C LYS A 144 -2.57 24.97 -5.83
N LEU A 145 -1.63 24.04 -5.60
CA LEU A 145 -0.71 24.12 -4.47
C LEU A 145 0.23 25.31 -4.60
N SER A 146 0.67 25.64 -5.81
CA SER A 146 1.62 26.73 -6.05
C SER A 146 0.96 28.12 -6.03
N SER A 147 -0.31 28.22 -6.46
CA SER A 147 -1.05 29.48 -6.57
C SER A 147 -2.03 29.72 -5.42
N GLY A 148 -2.23 28.75 -4.53
CA GLY A 148 -3.19 28.82 -3.43
C GLY A 148 -2.79 29.87 -2.40
N ASP A 149 -3.78 30.50 -1.77
CA ASP A 149 -3.56 31.47 -0.68
C ASP A 149 -3.18 30.81 0.64
N ASP A 150 -3.37 29.49 0.75
CA ASP A 150 -3.01 28.72 1.93
C ASP A 150 -1.50 28.48 1.97
N GLU A 151 -0.83 29.21 2.87
CA GLU A 151 0.61 29.11 3.07
C GLU A 151 1.00 27.71 3.57
N LEU A 152 0.14 27.01 4.31
CA LEU A 152 0.46 25.72 4.96
C LEU A 152 0.66 24.56 3.97
N ILE A 153 0.04 24.64 2.79
CA ILE A 153 0.18 23.63 1.72
C ILE A 153 1.09 24.09 0.60
N ARG A 154 1.53 25.36 0.62
CA ARG A 154 2.32 25.91 -0.48
C ARG A 154 3.71 25.25 -0.51
N PRO A 155 4.10 24.65 -1.64
CA PRO A 155 5.44 24.09 -1.78
C PRO A 155 6.48 25.21 -1.87
N THR A 156 7.71 24.95 -1.43
CA THR A 156 8.82 25.90 -1.59
C THR A 156 9.15 26.17 -3.05
N ARG A 157 9.05 25.13 -3.88
CA ARG A 157 9.16 25.18 -5.34
C ARG A 157 8.59 23.90 -5.96
N SER A 158 8.22 23.98 -7.22
CA SER A 158 7.69 22.85 -8.00
C SER A 158 8.53 22.64 -9.25
N ASN A 159 8.97 21.41 -9.50
CA ASN A 159 9.74 21.05 -10.70
C ASN A 159 9.13 19.82 -11.36
N GLU A 160 9.01 19.85 -12.69
CA GLU A 160 8.70 18.64 -13.43
C GLU A 160 9.95 17.74 -13.47
N LEU A 161 9.75 16.47 -13.14
CA LEU A 161 10.72 15.41 -13.32
C LEU A 161 10.83 15.15 -14.81
N GLY A 162 12.04 15.30 -15.36
CA GLY A 162 12.30 14.95 -16.75
C GLY A 162 12.04 13.47 -17.03
N ASP A 163 11.89 13.11 -18.31
CA ASP A 163 11.59 11.75 -18.72
C ASP A 163 12.57 10.72 -18.15
N ILE A 164 12.03 9.68 -17.51
CA ILE A 164 12.80 8.50 -17.12
C ILE A 164 12.62 7.40 -18.16
N ASP A 165 13.57 6.46 -18.22
CA ASP A 165 13.43 5.27 -19.06
C ASP A 165 12.48 4.26 -18.39
N THR A 166 11.18 4.49 -18.53
CA THR A 166 10.14 3.69 -17.88
C THR A 166 10.23 2.21 -18.25
N LYS A 167 10.69 1.91 -19.47
CA LYS A 167 10.89 0.53 -19.90
C LYS A 167 12.02 -0.12 -19.11
N ALA A 168 13.17 0.54 -18.97
CA ALA A 168 14.28 0.01 -18.21
C ALA A 168 13.92 -0.20 -16.73
N TRP A 169 13.14 0.72 -16.14
CA TRP A 169 12.63 0.58 -14.76
C TRP A 169 11.67 -0.61 -14.61
N SER A 170 10.69 -0.76 -15.51
CA SER A 170 9.76 -1.89 -15.50
C SER A 170 10.48 -3.23 -15.71
N ASP A 171 11.43 -3.30 -16.66
CA ASP A 171 12.22 -4.50 -16.92
C ASP A 171 13.04 -4.90 -15.67
N ALA A 172 13.61 -3.93 -14.95
CA ALA A 172 14.36 -4.18 -13.72
C ALA A 172 13.47 -4.59 -12.55
N TRP A 173 12.26 -4.01 -12.43
CA TRP A 173 11.29 -4.44 -11.43
C TRP A 173 10.87 -5.88 -11.66
N MET A 174 10.56 -6.25 -12.90
CA MET A 174 10.21 -7.64 -13.23
C MET A 174 11.34 -8.59 -12.88
N GLN A 175 12.60 -8.22 -13.13
CA GLN A 175 13.76 -9.02 -12.70
C GLN A 175 13.81 -9.17 -11.17
N HIS A 176 13.64 -8.07 -10.42
CA HIS A 176 13.71 -8.04 -8.96
C HIS A 176 12.56 -8.79 -8.27
N ALA A 177 11.31 -8.53 -8.68
CA ALA A 177 10.10 -9.17 -8.16
C ALA A 177 10.11 -10.70 -8.37
N THR A 178 10.66 -11.16 -9.50
CA THR A 178 10.81 -12.59 -9.82
C THR A 178 11.65 -13.34 -8.79
N GLN A 179 12.56 -12.68 -8.07
CA GLN A 179 13.46 -13.35 -7.12
C GLN A 179 12.95 -13.42 -5.68
N HIS A 180 12.21 -12.41 -5.22
CA HIS A 180 11.98 -12.20 -3.79
C HIS A 180 10.57 -12.50 -3.30
N GLY A 181 9.62 -12.82 -4.19
CA GLY A 181 8.24 -13.07 -3.78
C GLY A 181 7.44 -14.05 -4.62
N PHE A 182 7.99 -14.61 -5.70
CA PHE A 182 7.19 -15.38 -6.65
C PHE A 182 6.62 -16.68 -6.07
N ASP A 183 7.50 -17.53 -5.53
CA ASP A 183 7.10 -18.86 -5.02
C ASP A 183 6.30 -18.74 -3.70
N ASP A 184 6.69 -17.80 -2.82
CA ASP A 184 6.05 -17.58 -1.52
C ASP A 184 4.71 -16.84 -1.63
N ALA A 185 4.61 -15.78 -2.45
CA ALA A 185 3.32 -15.10 -2.66
C ALA A 185 2.32 -16.01 -3.37
N ARG A 186 2.75 -16.84 -4.34
CA ARG A 186 1.86 -17.85 -4.94
C ARG A 186 1.41 -18.91 -3.93
N ALA A 187 2.30 -19.36 -3.03
CA ALA A 187 1.92 -20.27 -1.95
C ALA A 187 0.88 -19.67 -1.00
N MET A 188 0.93 -18.35 -0.77
CA MET A 188 -0.04 -17.63 0.06
C MET A 188 -1.35 -17.32 -0.68
N LEU A 189 -1.31 -17.09 -1.99
CA LEU A 189 -2.41 -16.53 -2.79
C LEU A 189 -3.20 -17.59 -3.60
N ALA A 190 -2.69 -18.82 -3.72
CA ALA A 190 -3.35 -19.96 -4.35
C ALA A 190 -3.90 -19.67 -5.77
N ASP A 191 -5.14 -20.09 -6.08
CA ASP A 191 -5.78 -19.99 -7.39
C ASP A 191 -6.64 -18.73 -7.56
N ASP A 192 -6.26 -17.59 -6.94
CA ASP A 192 -7.05 -16.36 -7.07
C ASP A 192 -7.09 -15.88 -8.55
N PRO A 193 -8.29 -15.84 -9.17
CA PRO A 193 -8.45 -15.48 -10.57
C PRO A 193 -8.12 -14.01 -10.88
N LEU A 194 -8.00 -13.13 -9.87
CA LEU A 194 -7.55 -11.75 -10.04
C LEU A 194 -6.02 -11.59 -10.05
N ILE A 195 -5.29 -12.63 -9.61
CA ILE A 195 -3.84 -12.61 -9.38
C ILE A 195 -3.07 -13.37 -10.46
N THR A 196 -3.73 -14.27 -11.19
CA THR A 196 -3.14 -15.05 -12.30
C THR A 196 -2.52 -14.21 -13.42
N ARG A 197 -2.70 -12.89 -13.42
CA ARG A 197 -2.15 -11.99 -14.45
C ARG A 197 -1.20 -10.91 -13.92
N THR A 198 -1.47 -10.37 -12.73
CA THR A 198 -1.00 -9.05 -12.35
C THR A 198 0.40 -8.98 -11.78
N MET A 199 1.03 -10.10 -11.39
CA MET A 199 2.39 -10.06 -10.80
C MET A 199 3.30 -11.25 -11.13
N PHE A 200 2.83 -12.24 -11.89
CA PHE A 200 3.53 -13.52 -12.02
C PHE A 200 3.71 -13.99 -13.47
N ASP A 201 4.94 -13.93 -13.98
CA ASP A 201 5.36 -14.58 -15.24
C ASP A 201 5.30 -16.12 -15.13
N GLU A 202 4.17 -16.71 -15.55
CA GLU A 202 3.95 -18.16 -15.51
C GLU A 202 4.90 -18.96 -16.41
N SER A 203 5.50 -18.35 -17.44
CA SER A 203 6.44 -19.03 -18.34
C SER A 203 7.69 -19.54 -17.62
N ARG A 204 7.98 -18.97 -16.45
CA ARG A 204 9.15 -19.24 -15.61
C ARG A 204 8.93 -20.30 -14.54
N LEU A 205 7.70 -20.81 -14.38
CA LEU A 205 7.37 -21.91 -13.45
C LEU A 205 8.13 -23.21 -13.76
N SER A 206 8.54 -23.38 -15.02
CA SER A 206 9.29 -24.54 -15.49
C SER A 206 10.81 -24.33 -15.51
N ALA A 207 11.29 -23.16 -15.09
CA ALA A 207 12.70 -22.79 -15.16
C ALA A 207 13.55 -23.60 -14.17
N SER A 208 14.73 -24.02 -14.62
CA SER A 208 15.65 -24.80 -13.80
C SER A 208 16.32 -23.95 -12.72
N ALA A 209 16.90 -24.59 -11.70
CA ALA A 209 17.66 -23.89 -10.67
C ALA A 209 18.84 -23.06 -11.24
N SER A 210 19.44 -23.49 -12.37
CA SER A 210 20.48 -22.71 -13.05
C SER A 210 19.92 -21.47 -13.74
N ASP A 211 18.71 -21.55 -14.31
CA ASP A 211 18.04 -20.39 -14.90
C ASP A 211 17.68 -19.39 -13.80
N LYS A 212 17.13 -19.87 -12.67
CA LYS A 212 16.82 -19.04 -11.50
C LYS A 212 18.05 -18.29 -10.95
N ALA A 213 19.22 -18.92 -10.99
CA ALA A 213 20.48 -18.29 -10.54
C ALA A 213 20.96 -17.14 -11.43
N THR A 214 20.56 -17.09 -12.71
CA THR A 214 20.87 -15.97 -13.62
C THR A 214 20.01 -14.73 -13.39
N TRP A 215 18.97 -14.84 -12.56
CA TRP A 215 18.04 -13.76 -12.29
C TRP A 215 18.47 -12.86 -11.12
N ALA A 216 19.66 -13.07 -10.55
CA ALA A 216 20.19 -12.32 -9.41
C ALA A 216 20.06 -10.81 -9.64
N PRO A 217 19.70 -10.01 -8.62
CA PRO A 217 19.53 -8.59 -8.82
C PRO A 217 20.89 -8.04 -9.20
N ASN A 218 20.92 -7.07 -10.10
CA ASN A 218 22.15 -6.36 -10.40
C ASN A 218 22.23 -5.13 -9.49
N PRO A 219 22.89 -5.21 -8.31
CA PRO A 219 22.93 -4.09 -7.36
C PRO A 219 23.60 -2.86 -7.97
N THR A 220 24.52 -3.05 -8.92
CA THR A 220 25.15 -1.96 -9.67
C THR A 220 24.15 -1.23 -10.54
N GLN A 221 23.30 -1.97 -11.26
CA GLN A 221 22.24 -1.38 -12.08
C GLN A 221 21.22 -0.59 -11.23
N LEU A 222 20.81 -1.12 -10.09
CA LEU A 222 19.88 -0.42 -9.20
C LEU A 222 20.50 0.86 -8.61
N ALA A 223 21.78 0.81 -8.23
CA ALA A 223 22.52 1.98 -7.78
C ALA A 223 22.64 3.05 -8.88
N GLU A 224 22.89 2.65 -10.14
CA GLU A 224 22.93 3.54 -11.30
C GLU A 224 21.57 4.18 -11.58
N PHE A 225 20.49 3.42 -11.50
CA PHE A 225 19.12 3.94 -11.61
C PHE A 225 18.81 4.95 -10.52
N LYS A 226 19.10 4.64 -9.26
CA LYS A 226 18.91 5.58 -8.13
C LYS A 226 19.70 6.87 -8.34
N GLN A 227 20.96 6.78 -8.76
CA GLN A 227 21.79 7.97 -9.04
C GLN A 227 21.25 8.80 -10.19
N THR A 228 20.76 8.15 -11.25
CA THR A 228 20.17 8.83 -12.41
C THR A 228 18.87 9.53 -12.02
N PHE A 229 18.01 8.85 -11.27
CA PHE A 229 16.76 9.39 -10.75
C PHE A 229 16.99 10.62 -9.88
N LEU A 230 17.91 10.54 -8.91
CA LEU A 230 18.27 11.68 -8.04
C LEU A 230 18.78 12.86 -8.87
N ARG A 231 19.59 12.61 -9.90
CA ARG A 231 20.10 13.67 -10.79
C ARG A 231 18.98 14.33 -11.60
N GLN A 232 18.06 13.54 -12.16
CA GLN A 232 16.91 14.04 -12.91
C GLN A 232 15.96 14.84 -12.01
N ALA A 233 15.73 14.36 -10.79
CA ALA A 233 14.97 15.07 -9.77
C ALA A 233 15.71 16.31 -9.21
N SER A 234 16.96 16.54 -9.61
CA SER A 234 17.83 17.59 -9.07
C SER A 234 18.03 17.51 -7.55
N ILE A 235 18.06 16.30 -7.01
CA ILE A 235 18.35 16.01 -5.60
C ILE A 235 19.86 15.77 -5.46
N PRO A 236 20.56 16.54 -4.61
CA PRO A 236 21.98 16.33 -4.40
C PRO A 236 22.24 14.96 -3.73
N PRO A 237 23.33 14.27 -4.08
CA PRO A 237 23.72 13.04 -3.39
C PRO A 237 24.06 13.35 -1.93
N ALA A 238 23.51 12.53 -1.01
CA ALA A 238 23.78 12.45 0.43
C ALA A 238 24.55 13.60 1.07
N LYS A 239 23.81 14.51 1.70
CA LYS A 239 24.26 15.26 2.88
C LYS A 239 23.41 14.83 4.06
N ASP A 240 23.89 15.07 5.28
CA ASP A 240 23.22 14.73 6.55
C ASP A 240 21.84 15.41 6.75
N ASP A 241 21.39 16.19 5.78
CA ASP A 241 20.11 16.90 5.76
C ASP A 241 19.60 16.92 4.31
N TYR A 242 18.76 15.93 3.94
CA TYR A 242 18.11 15.94 2.63
C TYR A 242 16.99 16.99 2.65
N GLU A 243 16.94 17.82 1.61
CA GLU A 243 15.77 18.69 1.36
C GLU A 243 14.49 17.85 1.44
N ASN A 244 13.46 18.36 2.11
CA ASN A 244 12.16 17.71 2.09
C ASN A 244 11.57 17.79 0.67
N VAL A 245 11.50 16.64 0.00
CA VAL A 245 10.99 16.50 -1.37
C VAL A 245 9.81 15.55 -1.36
N ILE A 246 8.70 15.98 -1.97
CA ILE A 246 7.55 15.13 -2.24
C ILE A 246 7.42 14.96 -3.75
N PHE A 247 7.33 13.71 -4.17
CA PHE A 247 7.08 13.32 -5.55
C PHE A 247 5.58 13.20 -5.76
N ILE A 248 5.04 13.80 -6.83
CA ILE A 248 3.66 13.62 -7.27
C ILE A 248 3.69 12.86 -8.59
N THR A 249 3.17 11.64 -8.57
CA THR A 249 3.23 10.73 -9.72
C THR A 249 1.87 10.05 -9.94
N PRO A 250 1.58 9.55 -11.14
CA PRO A 250 0.42 8.68 -11.38
C PRO A 250 0.55 7.39 -10.56
N THR A 251 -0.45 7.04 -9.74
CA THR A 251 -0.50 5.70 -9.11
C THR A 251 -0.70 4.63 -10.17
N CYS A 252 -1.73 4.82 -11.00
CA CYS A 252 -1.98 4.03 -12.19
C CYS A 252 -2.22 4.95 -13.37
N ILE A 253 -2.02 4.44 -14.59
CA ILE A 253 -2.14 5.23 -15.82
C ILE A 253 -3.52 5.89 -15.98
N THR A 254 -4.58 5.29 -15.43
CA THR A 254 -5.96 5.84 -15.47
C THR A 254 -6.33 6.66 -14.23
N GLY A 255 -5.51 6.65 -13.17
CA GLY A 255 -5.74 7.33 -11.90
C GLY A 255 -6.93 6.83 -11.09
N GLY A 256 -7.68 5.84 -11.57
CA GLY A 256 -8.93 5.38 -10.96
C GLY A 256 -9.38 4.04 -11.51
N PRO A 257 -10.56 3.54 -11.05
CA PRO A 257 -11.04 2.22 -11.39
C PRO A 257 -11.28 2.07 -12.90
N VAL A 258 -10.99 0.88 -13.40
CA VAL A 258 -11.14 0.50 -14.81
C VAL A 258 -11.94 -0.79 -14.94
N THR A 259 -12.42 -1.08 -16.14
CA THR A 259 -13.01 -2.40 -16.41
C THR A 259 -11.91 -3.47 -16.41
N ILE A 260 -12.27 -4.72 -16.10
CA ILE A 260 -11.32 -5.84 -16.12
C ILE A 260 -10.64 -5.97 -17.49
N SER A 261 -11.39 -5.82 -18.59
CA SER A 261 -10.82 -5.87 -19.94
C SER A 261 -9.77 -4.79 -20.20
N THR A 262 -10.03 -3.57 -19.72
CA THR A 262 -9.08 -2.47 -19.80
C THR A 262 -7.85 -2.74 -18.95
N LEU A 263 -8.05 -3.25 -17.72
CA LEU A 263 -6.94 -3.60 -16.83
C LEU A 263 -5.99 -4.58 -17.52
N ILE A 264 -6.54 -5.63 -18.12
CA ILE A 264 -5.77 -6.63 -18.89
C ILE A 264 -5.01 -5.97 -20.04
N GLU A 265 -5.66 -5.12 -20.84
CA GLU A 265 -5.01 -4.44 -21.97
C GLU A 265 -3.83 -3.55 -21.51
N LEU A 266 -3.99 -2.84 -20.38
CA LEU A 266 -2.97 -1.95 -19.83
C LEU A 266 -1.82 -2.73 -19.17
N ASP A 267 -2.14 -3.85 -18.54
CA ASP A 267 -1.19 -4.75 -17.89
C ASP A 267 -0.34 -5.49 -18.92
N ASP A 268 -0.96 -6.03 -19.99
CA ASP A 268 -0.26 -6.65 -21.13
C ASP A 268 0.69 -5.67 -21.83
N ALA A 269 0.39 -4.36 -21.78
CA ALA A 269 1.26 -3.31 -22.29
C ALA A 269 2.42 -2.96 -21.34
N GLY A 270 2.40 -3.44 -20.10
CA GLY A 270 3.44 -3.25 -19.08
C GLY A 270 3.52 -1.84 -18.48
N ASN A 271 2.48 -1.02 -18.67
CA ASN A 271 2.54 0.42 -18.38
C ASN A 271 1.59 0.87 -17.26
N ASN A 272 0.78 -0.03 -16.70
CA ASN A 272 -0.32 0.36 -15.80
C ASN A 272 0.16 1.02 -14.50
N GLU A 273 1.23 0.52 -13.87
CA GLU A 273 1.65 0.90 -12.51
C GLU A 273 3.15 1.25 -12.44
N THR A 274 3.69 1.80 -13.52
CA THR A 274 5.14 2.07 -13.68
C THR A 274 5.76 2.79 -12.47
N TRP A 275 5.09 3.80 -11.91
CA TRP A 275 5.63 4.59 -10.80
C TRP A 275 5.63 3.83 -9.47
N CYS A 276 4.67 2.93 -9.24
CA CYS A 276 4.72 1.99 -8.13
C CYS A 276 5.97 1.09 -8.24
N HIS A 277 6.29 0.59 -9.43
CA HIS A 277 7.50 -0.19 -9.66
C HIS A 277 8.78 0.59 -9.35
N VAL A 278 8.83 1.87 -9.75
CA VAL A 278 9.98 2.76 -9.48
C VAL A 278 10.19 2.91 -7.97
N PHE A 279 9.14 3.27 -7.21
CA PHE A 279 9.29 3.49 -5.77
C PHE A 279 9.49 2.19 -4.97
N ASN A 280 8.97 1.06 -5.44
CA ASN A 280 9.29 -0.25 -4.87
C ASN A 280 10.76 -0.61 -5.06
N LEU A 281 11.33 -0.38 -6.25
CA LEU A 281 12.76 -0.59 -6.50
C LEU A 281 13.66 0.35 -5.69
N LEU A 282 13.21 1.58 -5.48
CA LEU A 282 13.93 2.57 -4.67
C LEU A 282 13.84 2.31 -3.17
N ASP A 283 12.85 1.51 -2.74
CA ASP A 283 12.45 1.29 -1.35
C ASP A 283 12.09 2.62 -0.66
N TRP A 284 11.26 3.41 -1.32
CA TRP A 284 10.86 4.74 -0.87
C TRP A 284 9.41 4.77 -0.40
N PRO A 285 9.11 5.47 0.71
CA PRO A 285 7.75 5.57 1.22
C PRO A 285 6.84 6.27 0.19
N SER A 286 5.68 5.65 -0.07
CA SER A 286 4.68 6.21 -0.95
C SER A 286 3.26 5.89 -0.48
N VAL A 287 2.31 6.77 -0.83
CA VAL A 287 0.89 6.64 -0.51
C VAL A 287 0.06 7.08 -1.71
N THR A 288 -1.03 6.36 -1.98
CA THR A 288 -2.01 6.77 -2.98
C THR A 288 -3.09 7.63 -2.34
N VAL A 289 -3.30 8.82 -2.90
CA VAL A 289 -4.19 9.85 -2.36
C VAL A 289 -5.30 10.11 -3.37
N PRO A 290 -6.57 9.81 -3.03
CA PRO A 290 -7.72 10.27 -3.81
C PRO A 290 -7.79 11.80 -3.74
N ILE A 291 -7.79 12.45 -4.89
CA ILE A 291 -7.86 13.92 -4.98
C ILE A 291 -9.31 14.33 -5.18
N GLU A 292 -9.80 15.17 -4.28
CA GLU A 292 -11.12 15.77 -4.41
C GLU A 292 -11.07 16.92 -5.40
N LEU A 293 -11.93 16.86 -6.42
CA LEU A 293 -11.97 17.83 -7.50
C LEU A 293 -13.34 18.50 -7.51
N PRO A 294 -13.40 19.81 -7.81
CA PRO A 294 -14.65 20.43 -8.21
C PRO A 294 -15.25 19.68 -9.41
N ASP A 295 -16.56 19.43 -9.39
CA ASP A 295 -17.26 18.65 -10.42
C ASP A 295 -16.97 19.14 -11.85
N GLN A 296 -16.89 20.45 -12.03
CA GLN A 296 -16.60 21.04 -13.32
C GLN A 296 -15.19 20.67 -13.82
N ALA A 297 -14.17 20.81 -12.97
CA ALA A 297 -12.81 20.41 -13.30
C ALA A 297 -12.73 18.91 -13.62
N ARG A 298 -13.39 18.08 -12.81
CA ARG A 298 -13.48 16.63 -13.05
C ARG A 298 -14.11 16.31 -14.41
N ARG A 299 -15.20 16.99 -14.80
CA ARG A 299 -15.84 16.80 -16.11
C ARG A 299 -14.98 17.28 -17.26
N ASP A 300 -14.26 18.39 -17.09
CA ASP A 300 -13.36 18.92 -18.10
C ASP A 300 -12.18 17.96 -18.36
N PHE A 301 -11.59 17.37 -17.31
CA PHE A 301 -10.53 16.37 -17.46
C PHE A 301 -11.02 15.12 -18.19
N ARG A 302 -12.24 14.65 -17.86
CA ARG A 302 -12.87 13.53 -18.57
C ARG A 302 -13.08 13.84 -20.04
N ARG A 303 -13.56 15.03 -20.37
CA ARG A 303 -13.76 15.47 -21.75
C ARG A 303 -12.45 15.45 -22.53
N ILE A 304 -11.38 16.03 -21.98
CA ILE A 304 -10.04 16.04 -22.61
C ILE A 304 -9.58 14.63 -22.96
N ALA A 305 -9.75 13.68 -22.04
CA ALA A 305 -9.34 12.30 -22.29
C ALA A 305 -10.19 11.61 -23.36
N LEU A 306 -11.51 11.82 -23.36
CA LEU A 306 -12.42 11.28 -24.37
C LEU A 306 -12.18 11.86 -25.77
N GLU A 307 -11.78 13.14 -25.85
CA GLU A 307 -11.50 13.85 -27.10
C GLU A 307 -10.05 13.66 -27.59
N SER A 308 -9.19 13.00 -26.80
CA SER A 308 -7.78 12.83 -27.15
C SER A 308 -7.61 11.96 -28.40
N ALA A 309 -6.66 12.35 -29.26
CA ALA A 309 -6.33 11.62 -30.48
C ALA A 309 -5.70 10.23 -30.21
N GLU A 310 -5.25 9.98 -28.98
CA GLU A 310 -4.66 8.72 -28.52
C GLU A 310 -5.70 7.61 -28.28
N GLY A 311 -7.00 7.92 -28.40
CA GLY A 311 -8.06 6.92 -28.34
C GLY A 311 -8.33 6.38 -26.93
N TRP A 312 -8.20 7.21 -25.89
CA TRP A 312 -8.45 6.81 -24.50
C TRP A 312 -9.91 6.45 -24.18
N SER A 313 -10.85 6.70 -25.09
CA SER A 313 -12.28 6.50 -24.86
C SER A 313 -12.67 5.06 -24.51
N HIS A 314 -12.00 4.04 -25.06
CA HIS A 314 -12.30 2.64 -24.74
C HIS A 314 -11.59 2.14 -23.47
N LYS A 315 -10.57 2.89 -23.00
CA LYS A 315 -9.80 2.57 -21.79
C LYS A 315 -10.36 3.22 -20.53
N LEU A 316 -11.37 4.08 -20.65
CA LEU A 316 -12.00 4.72 -19.50
C LEU A 316 -13.32 4.01 -19.18
N PRO A 317 -13.67 3.85 -17.89
CA PRO A 317 -14.95 3.27 -17.52
C PRO A 317 -16.10 4.13 -18.09
N PRO A 318 -17.11 3.49 -18.71
CA PRO A 318 -18.22 4.20 -19.32
C PRO A 318 -19.11 4.83 -18.26
N GLY A 319 -19.39 6.13 -18.42
CA GLY A 319 -20.39 6.83 -17.63
C GLY A 319 -20.03 7.05 -16.16
N LEU A 320 -21.07 7.17 -15.34
CA LEU A 320 -20.98 7.47 -13.92
C LEU A 320 -20.99 6.16 -13.10
N ILE A 321 -20.25 6.15 -12.00
CA ILE A 321 -20.39 5.16 -10.94
C ILE A 321 -21.67 5.48 -10.19
N LYS A 322 -22.52 4.47 -10.02
CA LYS A 322 -23.73 4.59 -9.20
C LYS A 322 -23.35 4.91 -7.76
N ALA A 323 -24.13 5.77 -7.11
CA ALA A 323 -23.97 5.99 -5.68
C ALA A 323 -24.10 4.66 -4.92
N ASP A 324 -23.20 4.43 -3.97
CA ASP A 324 -23.27 3.27 -3.09
C ASP A 324 -24.54 3.39 -2.23
N ALA A 325 -25.39 2.37 -2.26
CA ALA A 325 -26.63 2.35 -1.48
C ALA A 325 -26.39 2.12 0.04
N VAL A 326 -25.13 2.00 0.45
CA VAL A 326 -24.70 1.72 1.82
C VAL A 326 -24.28 3.02 2.49
N GLU A 327 -25.24 3.93 2.61
CA GLU A 327 -25.35 4.98 3.63
C GLU A 327 -26.57 5.81 3.21
N GLY A 328 -27.37 6.27 4.18
CA GLY A 328 -28.64 6.97 3.95
C GLY A 328 -28.54 8.33 3.26
N ASP A 329 -27.48 8.58 2.49
CA ASP A 329 -27.36 9.72 1.60
C ASP A 329 -27.79 9.30 0.20
N GLY A 330 -28.80 9.98 -0.34
CA GLY A 330 -29.22 9.84 -1.73
C GLY A 330 -28.17 10.38 -2.68
N GLY A 331 -27.00 9.76 -2.72
CA GLY A 331 -25.87 10.19 -3.54
C GLY A 331 -26.24 10.22 -5.01
N GLU A 332 -25.78 11.26 -5.70
CA GLU A 332 -25.88 11.34 -7.16
C GLU A 332 -24.83 10.44 -7.82
N ASP A 333 -25.20 9.88 -8.97
CA ASP A 333 -24.25 9.19 -9.85
C ASP A 333 -23.05 10.11 -10.13
N ARG A 334 -21.83 9.62 -9.94
CA ARG A 334 -20.61 10.44 -10.00
C ARG A 334 -19.53 9.83 -10.87
N LEU A 335 -18.62 10.66 -11.38
CA LEU A 335 -17.42 10.14 -12.03
C LEU A 335 -16.53 9.41 -10.99
N PRO A 336 -15.75 8.40 -11.42
CA PRO A 336 -14.75 7.80 -10.55
C PRO A 336 -13.80 8.85 -9.98
N ARG A 337 -13.50 8.72 -8.68
CA ARG A 337 -12.46 9.53 -8.03
C ARG A 337 -11.12 9.19 -8.67
N LEU A 338 -10.34 10.22 -8.93
CA LEU A 338 -8.98 10.09 -9.41
C LEU A 338 -8.03 10.16 -8.22
N SER A 339 -6.92 9.47 -8.33
CA SER A 339 -5.91 9.35 -7.28
C SER A 339 -4.52 9.50 -7.88
N LEU A 340 -3.63 10.06 -7.08
CA LEU A 340 -2.21 10.23 -7.40
C LEU A 340 -1.38 9.56 -6.32
N GLN A 341 -0.20 9.10 -6.69
CA GLN A 341 0.80 8.58 -5.76
C GLN A 341 1.67 9.76 -5.30
N MET A 342 1.78 9.91 -3.99
CA MET A 342 2.74 10.81 -3.36
C MET A 342 3.83 9.97 -2.71
N ALA A 343 5.09 10.30 -2.98
CA ALA A 343 6.23 9.57 -2.43
C ALA A 343 7.27 10.54 -1.86
N THR A 344 8.14 10.06 -0.97
CA THR A 344 9.25 10.85 -0.44
C THR A 344 10.49 10.00 -0.20
N MET A 345 11.58 10.63 0.22
CA MET A 345 12.81 9.96 0.62
C MET A 345 12.61 9.20 1.96
N PRO A 346 13.33 8.09 2.19
CA PRO A 346 13.29 7.40 3.48
C PRO A 346 13.62 8.33 4.65
N GLY A 347 12.86 8.21 5.74
CA GLY A 347 12.98 9.07 6.94
C GLY A 347 12.07 10.30 6.95
N ASN A 348 11.35 10.58 5.85
CA ASN A 348 10.40 11.69 5.74
C ASN A 348 8.93 11.23 5.77
N GLU A 349 8.65 10.02 6.27
CA GLU A 349 7.31 9.41 6.24
C GLU A 349 6.26 10.28 6.93
N MET A 350 6.59 10.82 8.10
CA MET A 350 5.69 11.70 8.85
C MET A 350 5.43 13.02 8.11
N ALA A 351 6.46 13.56 7.46
CA ALA A 351 6.35 14.77 6.65
C ALA A 351 5.44 14.52 5.41
N LEU A 352 5.56 13.36 4.77
CA LEU A 352 4.66 12.96 3.69
C LEU A 352 3.21 12.86 4.18
N LEU A 353 2.96 12.19 5.30
CA LEU A 353 1.61 11.99 5.82
C LEU A 353 0.96 13.31 6.28
N ASP A 354 1.71 14.18 6.94
CA ASP A 354 1.27 15.53 7.32
C ASP A 354 0.88 16.34 6.08
N TYR A 355 1.74 16.38 5.05
CA TYR A 355 1.44 17.12 3.83
C TYR A 355 0.22 16.56 3.08
N VAL A 356 0.10 15.22 3.02
CA VAL A 356 -1.06 14.55 2.41
C VAL A 356 -2.35 14.86 3.15
N ALA A 357 -2.33 14.94 4.48
CA ALA A 357 -3.50 15.30 5.27
C ALA A 357 -3.99 16.71 4.90
N ARG A 358 -3.08 17.68 4.82
CA ARG A 358 -3.40 19.08 4.47
C ARG A 358 -3.93 19.25 3.04
N ILE A 359 -3.49 18.43 2.08
CA ILE A 359 -4.02 18.48 0.70
C ILE A 359 -5.47 17.98 0.64
N ARG A 360 -5.88 17.12 1.57
CA ARG A 360 -7.21 16.50 1.59
C ARG A 360 -8.27 17.32 2.32
N GLU A 361 -7.86 18.19 3.23
CA GLU A 361 -8.70 19.16 3.94
C GLU A 361 -9.00 20.37 3.05
#